data_AF-A0A9D8D8F0-F1
#
_entry.id   AF-A0A9D8D8F0-F1
#
_cell.length_a   1.000
_cell.length_b   1.000
_cell.length_c   1.000
_cell.angle_alpha   90.00
_cell.angle_beta   90.00
_cell.angle_gamma   90.00
#
_symmetry.space_group_name_H-M   'P 1'
#
loop_
_entity.id
_entity.type
_entity.pdbx_description
1 polymer ?
#
loop_
_entity_poly.entity_id
_entity_poly.type
_entity_poly.pdbx_seq_one_letter_code
_entity_poly.pdbx_strand_id
1 'polypeptide(L)'
;MYWEKPSTGTAELEAASALCLSQAAAAFPPSPQLVALQLAYNTPIQTNCTSRGPYIDCRATGGEYVPAKTTIEDSNKGNRERALYSCLYRHGWNLVGT
;
A
#
# COMPACT_ATOMS: atom_id res chain seq x y z
N MET A 1 -19.57 9.32 -0.52
CA MET A 1 -19.92 8.79 -1.86
C MET A 1 -20.73 7.51 -1.65
N TYR A 2 -21.79 7.30 -2.42
CA TYR A 2 -22.64 6.10 -2.41
C TYR A 2 -23.07 5.75 -3.85
N TRP A 3 -23.50 4.52 -4.10
CA TRP A 3 -23.98 4.09 -5.41
C TRP A 3 -25.49 4.22 -5.52
N GLU A 4 -25.97 4.81 -6.62
CA GLU A 4 -27.40 4.98 -6.88
C GLU A 4 -27.79 4.54 -8.29
N LYS A 5 -29.00 4.01 -8.41
CA LYS A 5 -29.64 3.72 -9.70
C LYS A 5 -31.15 3.95 -9.53
N PRO A 6 -31.82 4.63 -10.47
CA PRO A 6 -33.24 4.94 -10.34
C PRO A 6 -34.08 3.69 -10.11
N SER A 7 -35.06 3.77 -9.21
CA SER A 7 -36.04 2.70 -8.92
C SER A 7 -35.48 1.36 -8.43
N THR A 8 -34.25 1.32 -7.92
CA THR A 8 -33.61 0.08 -7.43
C THR A 8 -33.24 0.16 -5.96
N GLY A 9 -33.36 -0.96 -5.25
CA GLY A 9 -33.10 -1.07 -3.81
C GLY A 9 -31.68 -1.53 -3.46
N THR A 10 -31.37 -1.58 -2.17
CA THR A 10 -30.06 -2.00 -1.64
C THR A 10 -29.71 -3.45 -1.97
N ALA A 11 -30.71 -4.34 -2.04
CA ALA A 11 -30.50 -5.75 -2.40
C ALA A 11 -29.98 -5.90 -3.84
N GLU A 12 -30.43 -5.05 -4.76
CA GLU A 12 -29.93 -5.06 -6.13
C GLU A 12 -28.50 -4.51 -6.22
N LEU A 13 -28.17 -3.51 -5.40
CA LEU A 13 -26.80 -3.01 -5.29
C LEU A 13 -25.86 -4.09 -4.80
N GLU A 14 -26.26 -4.85 -3.79
CA GLU A 14 -25.46 -5.94 -3.24
C GLU A 14 -25.22 -7.04 -4.28
N ALA A 15 -26.27 -7.48 -4.97
CA ALA A 15 -26.17 -8.48 -6.03
C ALA A 15 -25.28 -8.00 -7.19
N ALA A 16 -25.46 -6.76 -7.65
CA ALA A 16 -24.63 -6.18 -8.69
C ALA A 16 -23.17 -6.04 -8.24
N SER A 17 -22.94 -5.62 -6.99
CA SER A 17 -21.61 -5.50 -6.42
C SER A 17 -20.92 -6.85 -6.33
N ALA A 18 -21.60 -7.90 -5.86
CA ALA A 18 -21.04 -9.24 -5.79
C ALA A 18 -20.63 -9.79 -7.17
N LEU A 19 -21.49 -9.60 -8.18
CA LEU A 19 -21.21 -9.99 -9.56
C LEU A 19 -20.02 -9.21 -10.13
N CYS A 20 -20.00 -7.89 -9.95
CA CYS A 20 -18.92 -7.05 -10.44
C CYS A 20 -17.59 -7.30 -9.71
N LEU A 21 -17.63 -7.59 -8.40
CA LEU A 21 -16.44 -7.99 -7.63
C LEU A 21 -15.86 -9.30 -8.14
N SER A 22 -16.70 -10.30 -8.43
CA SER A 22 -16.27 -11.57 -9.02
C SER A 22 -15.58 -11.37 -10.38
N GLN A 23 -16.18 -10.57 -11.26
CA GLN A 23 -15.58 -10.25 -12.56
C GLN A 23 -14.27 -9.48 -12.42
N ALA A 24 -14.21 -8.48 -11.54
CA ALA A 24 -13.01 -7.71 -11.27
C ALA A 24 -11.88 -8.60 -10.73
N ALA A 25 -12.18 -9.51 -9.80
CA ALA A 25 -11.21 -10.44 -9.24
C ALA A 25 -10.69 -11.44 -10.28
N ALA A 26 -11.55 -11.90 -11.20
CA ALA A 26 -11.14 -12.78 -12.30
C ALA A 26 -10.25 -12.07 -13.33
N ALA A 27 -10.56 -10.81 -13.66
CA ALA A 27 -9.78 -10.01 -14.62
C ALA A 27 -8.45 -9.52 -14.04
N PHE A 28 -8.41 -9.19 -12.75
CA PHE A 28 -7.27 -8.61 -12.06
C PHE A 28 -6.96 -9.40 -10.78
N PRO A 29 -6.41 -10.62 -10.89
CA PRO A 29 -6.13 -11.48 -9.75
C PRO A 29 -5.14 -10.80 -8.78
N PRO A 30 -5.14 -11.21 -7.49
CA PRO A 30 -4.19 -10.69 -6.51
C PRO A 30 -2.75 -10.86 -6.99
N SER A 31 -2.01 -9.75 -6.99
CA SER A 31 -0.60 -9.73 -7.40
C SER A 31 0.21 -9.11 -6.27
N PRO A 32 0.61 -9.92 -5.26
CA PRO A 32 1.38 -9.42 -4.14
C PRO A 32 2.78 -8.98 -4.61
N GLN A 33 3.15 -7.76 -4.25
CA GLN A 33 4.45 -7.17 -4.53
C GLN A 33 5.06 -6.64 -3.23
N LEU A 34 6.37 -6.83 -3.10
CA LEU A 34 7.12 -6.33 -1.97
C LEU A 34 7.51 -4.87 -2.23
N VAL A 35 7.02 -3.95 -1.41
CA VAL A 35 7.25 -2.52 -1.54
C VAL A 35 8.10 -2.04 -0.37
N ALA A 36 9.16 -1.29 -0.65
CA ALA A 36 10.02 -0.71 0.37
C ALA A 36 9.35 0.56 0.95
N LEU A 37 9.03 0.54 2.24
CA LEU A 37 8.59 1.72 3.00
C LEU A 37 9.78 2.61 3.39
N GLN A 38 10.94 1.98 3.61
CA GLN A 38 12.19 2.63 3.95
C GLN A 38 13.34 1.86 3.33
N LEU A 39 14.27 2.56 2.70
CA LEU A 39 15.51 1.96 2.18
C LEU A 39 16.42 1.51 3.32
N ALA A 40 17.20 0.47 3.06
CA ALA A 40 18.28 0.09 3.95
C ALA A 40 19.36 1.18 3.99
N TYR A 41 19.99 1.38 5.13
CA TYR A 41 21.07 2.35 5.29
C TYR A 41 22.01 1.91 6.42
N ASN A 42 23.22 2.48 6.45
CA ASN A 42 24.15 2.29 7.55
C ASN A 42 24.09 3.51 8.48
N THR A 43 24.16 3.30 9.79
CA THR A 43 24.33 4.41 10.73
C THR A 43 25.71 5.04 10.53
N PRO A 44 25.85 6.37 10.68
CA PRO A 44 27.15 7.03 10.54
C PRO A 44 28.07 6.58 11.67
N ILE A 45 29.33 6.30 11.33
CA ILE A 45 30.37 6.05 12.32
C ILE A 45 30.80 7.40 12.90
N GLN A 46 30.75 7.51 14.23
CA GLN A 46 31.27 8.65 14.96
C GLN A 46 32.43 8.17 15.84
N THR A 47 33.58 8.81 15.73
CA THR A 47 34.74 8.53 16.58
C THR A 47 34.96 9.71 17.51
N ASN A 48 34.89 9.48 18.81
CA ASN A 48 35.20 10.49 19.82
C ASN A 48 36.50 10.11 20.52
N CYS A 49 37.47 11.02 20.46
CA CYS A 49 38.78 10.85 21.07
C CYS A 49 38.94 11.80 22.25
N THR A 50 39.32 11.25 23.39
CA THR A 50 39.66 12.02 24.60
C THR A 50 41.13 11.87 24.90
N SER A 51 41.80 12.98 25.21
CA SER A 51 43.21 12.99 25.60
C SER A 51 43.33 13.02 27.12
N ARG A 52 44.20 12.16 27.67
CA ARG A 52 44.57 12.12 29.09
C ARG A 52 46.08 12.04 29.23
N GLY A 53 46.72 13.21 29.26
CA GLY A 53 48.18 13.31 29.30
C GLY A 53 48.80 12.87 27.96
N PRO A 54 49.78 11.95 27.93
CA PRO A 54 50.37 11.45 26.66
C PRO A 54 49.48 10.41 25.96
N TYR A 55 48.37 9.98 26.56
CA TYR A 55 47.50 8.94 26.03
C TYR A 55 46.27 9.53 25.36
N ILE A 56 45.91 8.97 24.20
CA ILE A 56 44.67 9.28 23.48
C ILE A 56 43.81 8.03 23.50
N ASP A 57 42.60 8.13 24.03
CA ASP A 57 41.59 7.06 23.99
C ASP A 57 40.48 7.47 23.01
N CYS A 58 40.28 6.68 21.96
CA CYS A 58 39.26 6.89 20.94
C CYS A 58 38.22 5.78 21.01
N ARG A 59 36.94 6.17 21.09
CA ARG A 59 35.80 5.26 20.98
C ARG A 59 35.00 5.58 19.74
N ALA A 60 34.78 4.56 18.91
CA ALA A 60 33.88 4.62 17.78
C ALA A 60 32.50 4.06 18.16
N THR A 61 31.44 4.75 17.74
CA THR A 61 30.05 4.31 17.85
C THR A 61 29.36 4.44 16.49
N GLY A 62 28.38 3.58 16.20
CA GLY A 62 27.72 3.57 14.90
C GLY A 62 28.38 2.61 13.90
N GLY A 63 27.96 2.68 12.63
CA GLY A 63 28.36 1.77 11.56
C GLY A 63 27.48 0.51 11.46
N GLU A 64 26.37 0.46 12.20
CA GLU A 64 25.43 -0.65 12.11
C GLU A 64 24.58 -0.57 10.84
N TYR A 65 24.36 -1.72 10.22
CA TYR A 65 23.42 -1.85 9.10
C TYR A 65 21.98 -1.84 9.62
N VAL A 66 21.17 -0.93 9.09
CA VAL A 66 19.73 -0.87 9.31
C VAL A 66 19.03 -1.44 8.07
N PRO A 67 18.35 -2.60 8.18
CA PRO A 67 17.68 -3.22 7.04
C PRO A 67 16.50 -2.38 6.53
N ALA A 68 16.18 -2.54 5.25
CA ALA A 68 15.01 -1.93 4.65
C ALA A 68 13.73 -2.41 5.34
N LYS A 69 12.77 -1.51 5.52
CA LYS A 69 11.42 -1.87 5.96
C LYS A 69 10.55 -2.07 4.73
N THR A 70 9.89 -3.21 4.65
CA THR A 70 9.10 -3.60 3.50
C THR A 70 7.69 -3.99 3.91
N THR A 71 6.72 -3.77 3.03
CA THR A 71 5.35 -4.25 3.16
C THR A 71 4.97 -5.06 1.92
N ILE A 72 3.92 -5.86 2.02
CA ILE A 72 3.33 -6.55 0.87
C ILE A 72 2.09 -5.77 0.45
N GLU A 73 2.07 -5.32 -0.79
CA GLU A 73 0.92 -4.64 -1.39
C GLU A 73 0.43 -5.39 -2.61
N ASP A 74 -0.88 -5.37 -2.85
CA ASP A 74 -1.45 -5.96 -4.06
C ASP A 74 -1.44 -4.94 -5.19
N SER A 75 -0.55 -5.14 -6.16
CA SER A 75 -0.36 -4.22 -7.29
C SER A 75 -1.60 -4.06 -8.17
N ASN A 76 -2.52 -5.04 -8.13
CA ASN A 76 -3.75 -5.04 -8.89
C ASN A 76 -4.95 -4.48 -8.13
N LYS A 77 -4.79 -4.09 -6.85
CA LYS A 77 -5.89 -3.54 -6.03
C LYS A 77 -6.61 -2.38 -6.70
N GLY A 78 -5.87 -1.37 -7.19
CA GLY A 78 -6.47 -0.22 -7.86
C GLY A 78 -7.14 -0.58 -9.19
N ASN A 79 -6.60 -1.54 -9.94
CA ASN A 79 -7.21 -2.01 -11.19
C ASN A 79 -8.51 -2.79 -10.94
N ARG A 80 -8.55 -3.63 -9.90
CA ARG A 80 -9.79 -4.30 -9.45
C ARG A 80 -10.87 -3.30 -9.08
N GLU A 81 -10.52 -2.26 -8.33
CA GLU A 81 -11.47 -1.23 -7.92
C GLU A 81 -12.06 -0.48 -9.13
N ARG A 82 -11.21 -0.10 -10.09
CA ARG A 82 -11.66 0.53 -11.35
C ARG A 82 -12.54 -0.41 -12.18
N ALA A 83 -12.22 -1.69 -12.22
CA ALA A 83 -13.01 -2.71 -12.92
C ALA A 83 -14.40 -2.88 -12.27
N LEU A 84 -14.46 -2.90 -10.93
CA LEU A 84 -15.72 -2.89 -10.18
C LEU A 84 -16.56 -1.67 -10.55
N TYR A 85 -15.97 -0.47 -10.55
CA TYR A 85 -16.70 0.76 -10.87
C TYR A 85 -17.19 0.75 -12.32
N SER A 86 -16.34 0.36 -13.27
CA SER A 86 -16.72 0.22 -14.68
C SER A 86 -17.88 -0.76 -14.86
N CYS A 87 -17.87 -1.90 -14.15
CA CYS A 87 -18.96 -2.86 -14.18
C CYS A 87 -20.25 -2.26 -13.62
N LEU A 88 -20.20 -1.60 -12.47
CA LEU A 88 -21.36 -0.94 -11.86
C LEU A 88 -21.95 0.14 -12.79
N TYR A 89 -21.12 0.97 -13.42
CA TYR A 89 -21.57 1.94 -14.42
C TYR A 89 -22.27 1.27 -15.62
N ARG A 90 -21.74 0.14 -16.13
CA ARG A 90 -22.40 -0.63 -17.20
C ARG A 90 -23.75 -1.21 -16.78
N HIS A 91 -23.93 -1.48 -15.49
CA HIS A 91 -25.22 -1.91 -14.91
C HIS A 91 -26.15 -0.75 -14.55
N GLY A 92 -25.78 0.49 -14.87
CA GLY A 92 -26.59 1.70 -14.69
C GLY A 92 -26.48 2.31 -13.29
N TRP A 93 -25.50 1.89 -12.48
CA TRP A 93 -25.22 2.51 -11.19
C TRP A 93 -24.33 3.74 -11.38
N ASN A 94 -24.60 4.79 -10.61
CA ASN A 94 -23.83 6.00 -10.59
C ASN A 94 -23.26 6.23 -9.20
N LEU A 95 -22.01 6.67 -9.13
CA LEU A 95 -21.39 7.05 -7.87
C LEU A 95 -21.77 8.50 -7.56
N VAL A 96 -22.54 8.70 -6.50
CA VAL A 96 -22.95 10.02 -6.01
C VAL A 96 -22.23 10.34 -4.73
N GLY A 97 -21.46 11.42 -4.77
CA GLY A 97 -20.87 12.04 -3.60
C GLY A 97 -20.30 13.38 -4.03
N THR A 98 -20.44 14.35 -3.12
CA THR A 98 -19.97 15.74 -3.23
C THR A 98 -18.60 15.87 -3.87
#